data_AF-W2SH97-F1
#
_entry.id   AF-W2SH97-F1
#
_cell.length_a   1.000
_cell.length_b   1.000
_cell.length_c   1.000
_cell.angle_alpha   90.00
_cell.angle_beta   90.00
_cell.angle_gamma   90.00
#
_symmetry.space_group_name_H-M   'P 1'
#
loop_
_entity.id
_entity.type
_entity.pdbx_description
1 polymer ?
#
loop_
_entity_poly.entity_id
_entity_poly.type
_entity_poly.pdbx_seq_one_letter_code
_entity_poly.pdbx_strand_id
1 'polypeptide(L)'
;MGKSCDHRRIGCEQELYFFHPLSPGSAFWYPKGAHIYNKLVKFIRNEYRRRGFNEVITPNIYNCKLWQISGHWEHYSDKIFKCCFC
;
A
#
# COMPACT_ATOMS: atom_id res chain seq x y z
N MET A 1 -28.60 0.74 -7.92
CA MET A 1 -27.21 1.09 -7.53
C MET A 1 -26.26 0.21 -8.33
N GLY A 2 -25.61 0.56 -9.43
CA GLY A 2 -25.33 1.82 -10.10
C GLY A 2 -23.94 1.63 -10.73
N LYS A 3 -23.87 0.96 -11.89
CA LYS A 3 -22.62 0.63 -12.64
C LYS A 3 -21.71 1.84 -12.94
N SER A 4 -22.17 3.05 -12.64
CA SER A 4 -21.47 4.32 -12.82
C SER A 4 -20.25 4.49 -11.90
N CYS A 5 -20.27 3.95 -10.66
CA CYS A 5 -19.22 4.17 -9.65
C CYS A 5 -18.18 3.05 -9.53
N ASP A 6 -17.99 2.22 -10.57
CA ASP A 6 -16.95 1.20 -10.55
C ASP A 6 -15.56 1.86 -10.67
N HIS A 7 -14.79 1.83 -9.59
CA HIS A 7 -13.44 2.37 -9.54
C HIS A 7 -12.52 1.80 -10.63
N ARG A 8 -12.73 0.55 -11.07
CA ARG A 8 -11.92 -0.07 -12.13
C ARG A 8 -12.15 0.63 -13.47
N ARG A 9 -13.40 0.98 -13.75
CA ARG A 9 -13.79 1.70 -14.96
C ARG A 9 -13.33 3.16 -14.89
N ILE A 10 -13.68 3.86 -13.81
CA ILE A 10 -13.33 5.28 -13.63
C ILE A 10 -11.81 5.48 -13.57
N GLY A 11 -11.11 4.62 -12.83
CA GLY A 11 -9.65 4.72 -12.69
C GLY A 11 -8.91 4.49 -14.00
N CYS A 12 -9.46 3.66 -14.89
CA CYS A 12 -8.93 3.48 -16.24
C CYS A 12 -9.28 4.69 -17.14
N GLU A 13 -10.56 5.09 -17.19
CA GLU A 13 -11.05 6.22 -18.00
C GLU A 13 -10.37 7.55 -17.66
N GLN A 14 -10.01 7.75 -16.39
CA GLN A 14 -9.33 8.96 -15.91
C GLN A 14 -7.80 8.85 -15.89
N GLU A 15 -7.24 7.72 -16.37
CA GLU A 15 -5.80 7.46 -16.39
C GLU A 15 -5.18 7.63 -14.99
N LEU A 16 -5.77 7.00 -13.98
CA LEU A 16 -5.27 7.08 -12.60
C LEU A 16 -4.28 5.96 -12.30
N TYR A 17 -4.58 4.73 -12.73
CA TYR A 17 -3.73 3.57 -12.52
C TYR A 17 -4.04 2.45 -13.51
N PHE A 18 -3.15 1.46 -13.57
CA PHE A 18 -3.37 0.20 -14.26
C PHE A 18 -2.75 -0.97 -13.48
N PHE A 19 -3.06 -2.20 -13.89
CA PHE A 19 -2.49 -3.44 -13.35
C PHE A 19 -1.85 -4.25 -14.46
N HIS A 20 -0.74 -4.92 -14.16
CA HIS A 20 -0.01 -5.75 -15.12
C HIS A 20 0.10 -7.21 -14.64
N PRO A 21 -0.05 -8.22 -15.52
CA PRO A 21 0.06 -9.64 -15.13
C PRO A 21 1.40 -10.03 -14.50
N LEU A 22 2.48 -9.32 -14.82
CA LEU A 22 3.80 -9.54 -14.19
C LEU A 22 3.88 -9.04 -12.74
N SER A 23 2.89 -8.27 -12.27
CA SER A 23 2.81 -7.79 -10.88
C SER A 23 1.36 -7.87 -10.40
N PRO A 24 0.82 -9.08 -10.23
CA PRO A 24 -0.58 -9.27 -9.89
C PRO A 24 -0.90 -8.66 -8.52
N GLY A 25 -2.01 -7.92 -8.45
CA GLY A 25 -2.44 -7.22 -7.23
C GLY A 25 -1.69 -5.92 -6.93
N SER A 26 -0.65 -5.58 -7.71
CA SER A 26 0.11 -4.33 -7.54
C SER A 26 -0.32 -3.29 -8.57
N ALA A 27 -0.82 -2.15 -8.09
CA ALA A 27 -1.26 -1.06 -8.95
C ALA A 27 -0.06 -0.20 -9.39
N PHE A 28 -0.01 0.13 -10.68
CA PHE A 28 0.89 1.13 -11.23
C PHE A 28 0.15 2.46 -11.36
N TRP A 29 0.69 3.52 -10.77
CA TRP A 29 0.03 4.82 -10.70
C TRP A 29 0.54 5.76 -11.79
N TYR A 30 -0.37 6.27 -12.61
CA TYR A 30 -0.09 7.37 -13.54
C TYR A 30 0.06 8.71 -12.80
N PRO A 31 0.58 9.78 -13.44
CA PRO A 31 0.77 11.07 -12.78
C PRO A 31 -0.48 11.63 -12.08
N LYS A 32 -1.67 11.49 -12.71
CA LYS A 32 -2.95 11.94 -12.12
C LYS A 32 -3.31 11.14 -10.87
N GLY A 33 -3.15 9.82 -10.90
CA GLY A 33 -3.40 8.96 -9.73
C GLY A 33 -2.39 9.20 -8.60
N ALA A 34 -1.11 9.35 -8.93
CA ALA A 34 -0.08 9.70 -7.98
C ALA A 34 -0.32 11.07 -7.31
N HIS A 35 -0.85 12.05 -8.06
CA HIS A 35 -1.25 13.34 -7.50
C HIS A 35 -2.33 13.18 -6.42
N ILE A 36 -3.37 12.40 -6.69
CA ILE A 36 -4.44 12.12 -5.72
C ILE A 36 -3.89 11.38 -4.50
N TYR A 37 -3.11 10.32 -4.71
CA TYR A 37 -2.46 9.56 -3.63
C TYR A 37 -1.64 10.47 -2.71
N ASN A 38 -0.76 11.30 -3.29
CA ASN A 38 0.10 12.22 -2.53
C ASN A 38 -0.70 13.28 -1.79
N LYS A 39 -1.83 13.73 -2.33
CA LYS A 39 -2.74 14.67 -1.64
C LYS A 39 -3.33 14.04 -0.37
N LEU A 40 -3.75 12.77 -0.44
CA LEU A 40 -4.27 12.03 0.72
C LEU A 40 -3.19 11.77 1.77
N VAL A 41 -1.99 11.37 1.34
CA VAL A 41 -0.84 11.19 2.24
C VAL A 41 -0.47 12.51 2.95
N LYS A 42 -0.48 13.63 2.22
CA LYS A 42 -0.24 14.95 2.83
C LYS A 42 -1.31 15.30 3.87
N PHE A 43 -2.57 14.99 3.59
CA PHE A 43 -3.68 15.20 4.52
C PHE A 43 -3.47 14.42 5.82
N ILE A 44 -3.21 13.11 5.76
CA ILE A 44 -3.05 12.31 6.98
C ILE A 44 -1.79 12.68 7.76
N ARG A 45 -0.69 13.04 7.08
CA ARG A 45 0.53 13.57 7.73
C ARG A 45 0.27 14.87 8.48
N ASN A 46 -0.60 15.75 7.96
CA ASN A 46 -1.01 16.95 8.70
C ASN A 46 -1.77 16.58 9.97
N GLU A 47 -2.68 15.61 9.90
CA GLU A 47 -3.45 15.13 11.05
C GLU A 47 -2.57 14.49 12.12
N TYR A 48 -1.56 13.70 11.72
CA TYR A 48 -0.56 13.15 12.63
C TYR A 48 0.17 14.25 13.41
N ARG A 49 0.66 15.28 12.72
CA ARG A 49 1.32 16.43 13.37
C ARG A 49 0.40 17.15 14.36
N ARG A 50 -0.85 17.40 13.96
CA ARG A 50 -1.85 18.08 14.81
C ARG A 50 -2.13 17.31 16.10
N ARG A 51 -1.97 15.98 16.09
CA ARG A 51 -2.21 15.09 17.23
C ARG A 51 -0.94 14.71 18.00
N GLY A 52 0.21 15.31 17.65
CA GLY A 52 1.47 15.07 18.34
C GLY A 52 2.19 13.76 17.99
N PHE A 53 1.81 13.10 16.88
CA PHE A 53 2.56 11.94 16.39
C PHE A 53 3.85 12.38 15.69
N ASN A 54 4.94 11.66 15.98
CA ASN A 54 6.22 11.82 15.30
C ASN A 54 6.35 10.76 14.20
N GLU A 55 6.51 11.19 12.96
CA GLU A 55 6.68 10.29 11.82
C GLU A 55 8.06 9.60 11.89
N VAL A 56 8.08 8.28 11.69
CA VAL A 56 9.29 7.46 11.61
C VAL A 56 9.28 6.65 10.32
N ILE A 57 10.47 6.33 9.79
CA ILE A 57 10.63 5.49 8.61
C ILE A 57 11.32 4.20 9.02
N THR A 58 10.73 3.07 8.67
CA THR A 58 11.20 1.73 9.06
C THR A 58 11.40 0.85 7.82
N PRO A 59 12.23 -0.21 7.89
CA PRO A 59 12.36 -1.18 6.80
C PRO A 59 11.03 -1.85 6.41
N ASN A 60 10.96 -2.35 5.17
CA ASN A 60 9.83 -3.16 4.68
C ASN A 60 10.06 -4.68 4.84
N ILE A 61 11.32 -5.11 5.01
CA ILE A 61 11.71 -6.51 5.14
C ILE A 61 12.43 -6.67 6.48
N TYR A 62 12.05 -7.69 7.24
CA TYR A 62 12.63 -8.03 8.54
C TYR A 62 13.00 -9.50 8.59
N ASN A 63 13.95 -9.85 9.45
CA ASN A 63 14.31 -11.24 9.72
C ASN A 63 13.11 -12.02 10.31
N CYS A 64 12.93 -13.28 9.89
CA CYS A 64 11.89 -14.20 10.39
C CYS A 64 11.78 -14.24 11.92
N LYS A 65 12.90 -14.09 12.64
CA LYS A 65 12.92 -14.03 14.11
C LYS A 65 12.01 -12.95 14.69
N LEU A 66 11.92 -11.76 14.06
CA LEU A 66 11.06 -10.68 14.55
C LEU A 66 9.57 -11.05 14.44
N TRP A 67 9.20 -11.74 13.36
CA TRP A 67 7.83 -12.21 13.14
C TRP A 67 7.45 -13.30 14.14
N GLN A 68 8.39 -14.15 14.53
CA GLN A 68 8.19 -15.15 15.59
C GLN A 68 8.02 -14.49 16.96
N ILE A 69 8.91 -13.56 17.32
CA ILE A 69 8.86 -12.85 18.61
C ILE A 69 7.55 -12.06 18.76
N SER A 70 7.07 -11.43 17.69
CA SER A 70 5.81 -10.67 17.69
C SER A 70 4.56 -11.55 17.57
N GLY A 71 4.68 -12.87 17.46
CA GLY A 71 3.57 -13.81 17.25
C GLY A 71 2.96 -13.79 15.84
N HIS A 72 3.40 -12.89 14.96
CA HIS A 72 2.86 -12.75 13.61
C HIS A 72 3.17 -13.97 12.72
N TRP A 73 4.25 -14.69 13.01
CA TRP A 73 4.62 -15.88 12.26
C TRP A 73 3.52 -16.94 12.32
N GLU A 74 2.96 -17.22 13.50
CA GLU A 74 1.93 -18.25 13.69
C GLU A 74 0.61 -17.90 12.98
N HIS A 75 0.27 -16.62 12.89
CA HIS A 75 -1.00 -16.17 12.34
C HIS A 75 -0.96 -15.82 10.84
N TYR A 76 0.21 -15.41 10.33
CA TYR A 76 0.31 -14.79 9.00
C TYR A 76 1.43 -15.36 8.12
N SER A 77 2.18 -16.39 8.54
CA SER A 77 3.31 -16.95 7.76
C SER A 77 2.96 -17.29 6.31
N ASP A 78 1.72 -17.71 6.06
CA ASP A 78 1.25 -18.13 4.74
C ASP A 78 0.83 -16.95 3.85
N LYS A 79 0.62 -15.78 4.45
CA LYS A 79 0.22 -14.53 3.78
C LYS A 79 1.37 -13.52 3.69
N ILE A 80 2.52 -13.81 4.28
CA ILE A 80 3.73 -12.96 4.23
C ILE A 80 4.60 -13.39 3.05
N PHE A 81 5.01 -12.43 2.22
CA PHE A 81 6.02 -12.66 1.20
C PHE A 81 7.38 -12.94 1.83
N LYS A 82 7.89 -14.16 1.63
CA LYS A 82 9.20 -14.59 2.16
C LYS A 82 10.28 -14.18 1.16
N CYS A 83 11.18 -13.30 1.58
CA CYS A 83 12.35 -12.94 0.79
C CYS A 83 13.51 -13.85 1.19
N CYS A 84 13.80 -14.86 0.38
CA CYS A 84 15.02 -15.66 0.52
C CYS A 84 16.13 -14.96 -0.26
N PHE A 85 17.17 -14.51 0.43
CA PHE A 85 18.43 -14.17 -0.24
C PHE A 85 19.09 -15.49 -0.63
N CYS A 86 19.17 -15.76 -1.93
CA CYS A 86 20.08 -16.79 -2.45
C CYS A 86 21.53 -16.41 -2.16
#